data_AF-D6Z725-F1
#
_entry.id   AF-D6Z725-F1
#
_cell.length_a   1.000
_cell.length_b   1.000
_cell.length_c   1.000
_cell.angle_alpha   90.00
_cell.angle_beta   90.00
_cell.angle_gamma   90.00
#
_symmetry.space_group_name_H-M   'P 1'
#
loop_
_entity.id
_entity.type
_entity.pdbx_description
1 polymer ?
#
loop_
_entity_poly.entity_id
_entity_poly.type
_entity_poly.pdbx_seq_one_letter_code
_entity_poly.pdbx_strand_id
1 'polypeptide(L)'
;MEINSLTGGPFKPATATSDKEGNPQLRQACAEFEAIILQKFLSMARQTGPQSDLLGGGHAEEMYQSLHDQELARHLASGKGMGFGEMLYRQINQQHYR
;
A
#
# COMPACT_ATOMS: atom_id res chain seq x y z
N MET A 1 6.59 -27.04 -16.61
CA MET A 1 5.47 -26.10 -16.43
C MET A 1 5.92 -25.16 -15.32
N GLU A 2 6.48 -24.02 -15.70
CA GLU A 2 7.10 -23.09 -14.75
C GLU A 2 6.03 -22.21 -14.11
N ILE A 3 5.82 -22.41 -12.82
CA ILE A 3 4.99 -21.55 -11.96
C ILE A 3 5.90 -20.44 -11.40
N ASN A 4 6.09 -19.36 -12.15
CA ASN A 4 6.84 -18.21 -11.66
C ASN A 4 5.91 -17.13 -11.07
N SER A 5 6.33 -16.65 -9.90
CA SER A 5 6.12 -15.31 -9.32
C SER A 5 4.69 -14.82 -9.04
N LEU A 6 4.14 -15.23 -7.89
CA LEU A 6 3.15 -14.44 -7.14
C LEU A 6 3.59 -14.08 -5.71
N THR A 7 4.86 -14.29 -5.37
CA THR A 7 5.41 -13.70 -4.16
C THR A 7 5.74 -12.23 -4.48
N GLY A 8 4.89 -11.31 -4.04
CA GLY A 8 5.35 -9.95 -3.76
C GLY A 8 6.67 -10.06 -3.01
N GLY A 9 7.73 -9.52 -3.60
CA GLY A 9 9.09 -9.72 -3.11
C GLY A 9 9.19 -9.37 -1.63
N PRO A 10 10.13 -9.98 -0.89
CA PRO A 10 10.33 -9.66 0.52
C PRO A 10 10.50 -8.15 0.66
N PHE A 11 9.72 -7.55 1.57
CA PHE A 11 9.97 -6.20 2.07
C PHE A 11 11.45 -6.13 2.41
N LYS A 12 12.23 -5.49 1.54
CA LYS A 12 13.65 -5.28 1.75
C LYS A 12 13.73 -3.95 2.50
N PRO A 13 13.88 -3.96 3.83
CA PRO A 13 14.04 -2.72 4.57
C PRO A 13 15.24 -1.99 3.96
N ALA A 14 15.00 -0.79 3.44
CA ALA A 14 16.07 0.05 2.94
C ALA A 14 16.99 0.35 4.11
N THR A 15 18.15 -0.30 4.16
CA THR A 15 19.25 0.11 5.00
C THR A 15 19.58 1.53 4.59
N ALA A 16 19.33 2.49 5.49
CA ALA A 16 19.60 3.90 5.28
C ALA A 16 21.10 4.11 5.07
N THR A 17 21.55 4.00 3.84
CA THR A 17 22.85 4.48 3.40
C THR A 17 22.60 5.67 2.51
N SER A 18 23.07 6.82 2.99
CA SER A 18 23.18 8.09 2.30
C SER A 18 23.54 7.90 0.83
N ASP A 19 22.87 8.62 -0.06
CA ASP A 19 23.53 9.66 -0.85
C ASP A 19 22.58 10.24 -1.90
N LYS A 20 22.40 11.56 -1.80
CA LYS A 20 22.19 12.57 -2.84
C LYS A 20 21.32 12.19 -4.05
N GLU A 21 20.23 12.96 -4.16
CA GLU A 21 19.30 13.02 -5.31
C GLU A 21 18.43 11.78 -5.51
N GLY A 22 17.17 11.90 -5.09
CA GLY A 22 16.10 11.19 -5.79
C GLY A 22 16.08 9.68 -5.60
N ASN A 23 16.34 9.13 -4.38
CA ASN A 23 16.35 7.69 -4.17
C ASN A 23 15.00 7.06 -4.63
N PRO A 24 14.98 6.32 -5.77
CA PRO A 24 13.75 5.77 -6.32
C PRO A 24 13.19 4.66 -5.43
N GLN A 25 14.04 4.00 -4.64
CA GLN A 25 13.65 2.99 -3.67
C GLN A 25 12.92 3.61 -2.48
N LEU A 26 13.34 4.81 -2.04
CA LEU A 26 12.63 5.55 -0.99
C LEU A 26 11.25 5.95 -1.48
N ARG A 27 11.14 6.46 -2.72
CA ARG A 27 9.85 6.82 -3.32
C ARG A 27 8.94 5.61 -3.47
N GLN A 28 9.49 4.46 -3.87
CA GLN A 28 8.75 3.20 -3.95
C GLN A 28 8.26 2.75 -2.56
N ALA A 29 9.13 2.76 -1.55
CA ALA A 29 8.75 2.41 -0.18
C ALA A 29 7.63 3.33 0.37
N CYS A 30 7.66 4.62 0.02
CA CYS A 30 6.61 5.56 0.38
C CYS A 30 5.28 5.23 -0.31
N ALA A 31 5.30 4.81 -1.58
CA ALA A 31 4.10 4.37 -2.30
C ALA A 31 3.54 3.06 -1.74
N GLU A 32 4.39 2.11 -1.37
CA GLU A 32 3.97 0.86 -0.71
C GLU A 32 3.35 1.14 0.67
N PHE A 33 3.88 2.10 1.42
CA PHE A 33 3.29 2.56 2.66
C PHE A 33 1.91 3.20 2.46
N GLU A 34 1.76 4.03 1.42
CA GLU A 34 0.46 4.59 1.03
C GLU A 34 -0.56 3.48 0.69
N ALA A 35 -0.13 2.40 0.03
CA ALA A 35 -1.00 1.25 -0.24
C ALA A 35 -1.53 0.60 1.06
N ILE A 36 -0.68 0.43 2.09
CA ILE A 36 -1.11 -0.12 3.38
C ILE A 36 -2.15 0.79 4.05
N ILE A 37 -1.91 2.11 4.03
CA ILE A 37 -2.85 3.09 4.58
C ILE A 37 -4.18 3.03 3.83
N LEU A 38 -4.14 2.99 2.51
CA LEU A 38 -5.34 2.91 1.66
C LEU A 38 -6.13 1.64 1.92
N GLN A 39 -5.45 0.49 2.04
CA GLN A 39 -6.10 -0.76 2.40
C GLN A 39 -6.82 -0.65 3.75
N LYS A 40 -6.16 -0.05 4.75
CA LYS A 40 -6.77 0.16 6.06
C LYS A 40 -7.96 1.13 5.99
N PHE A 41 -7.84 2.19 5.22
CA PHE A 41 -8.92 3.16 4.99
C PHE A 41 -10.14 2.50 4.34
N LEU A 42 -9.93 1.72 3.28
CA LEU A 42 -10.99 0.97 2.59
C LEU A 42 -11.70 -0.01 3.54
N SER A 43 -10.91 -0.75 4.33
CA SER A 43 -11.44 -1.66 5.34
C SER A 43 -12.30 -0.93 6.38
N MET A 44 -11.86 0.23 6.89
CA MET A 44 -12.64 1.03 7.83
C MET A 44 -13.91 1.60 7.19
N ALA A 45 -13.82 2.15 5.97
CA ALA A 45 -14.98 2.68 5.25
C ALA A 45 -16.07 1.62 5.00
N ARG A 46 -15.67 0.36 4.82
CA ARG A 46 -16.57 -0.79 4.70
C ARG A 46 -17.21 -1.16 6.04
N GLN A 47 -16.44 -1.11 7.13
CA GLN A 47 -16.94 -1.38 8.48
C GLN A 47 -17.95 -0.33 8.96
N THR A 48 -17.84 0.91 8.49
CA THR A 48 -18.77 2.00 8.84
C THR A 48 -20.05 2.02 7.99
N GLY A 49 -20.07 1.31 6.86
CA GLY A 49 -21.25 1.17 6.01
C GLY A 49 -22.24 0.12 6.53
N PRO A 50 -23.50 0.13 6.05
CA PRO A 50 -24.43 -0.96 6.31
C PRO A 50 -23.86 -2.26 5.74
N GLN A 51 -23.72 -3.27 6.59
CA GLN A 51 -23.27 -4.60 6.17
C GLN A 51 -24.31 -5.15 5.18
N SER A 52 -23.86 -5.51 3.98
CA SER A 52 -24.76 -6.07 2.98
C SER A 52 -25.02 -7.54 3.31
N ASP A 53 -26.27 -7.88 3.61
CA ASP A 53 -26.73 -9.27 3.77
C ASP A 53 -26.73 -10.05 2.42
N LEU A 54 -26.33 -9.39 1.32
CA LEU A 54 -26.32 -9.91 -0.05
C LEU A 54 -25.32 -11.05 -0.27
N LEU A 55 -24.20 -11.07 0.45
CA LEU A 55 -23.14 -12.06 0.27
C LEU A 55 -23.18 -13.19 1.31
N GLY A 56 -24.14 -13.16 2.24
CA GLY A 56 -24.35 -14.21 3.24
C GLY A 56 -23.28 -14.27 4.33
N GLY A 57 -22.26 -13.41 4.28
CA GLY A 57 -21.18 -13.36 5.26
C GLY A 57 -20.23 -14.56 5.18
N GLY A 58 -19.20 -14.52 6.03
CA GLY A 58 -18.34 -15.67 6.33
C GLY A 58 -16.88 -15.53 5.90
N HIS A 59 -16.07 -16.52 6.29
CA HIS A 59 -14.61 -16.45 6.18
C HIS A 59 -14.09 -16.33 4.73
N ALA A 60 -14.77 -16.99 3.77
CA ALA A 60 -14.40 -16.90 2.36
C ALA A 60 -14.64 -15.50 1.78
N GLU A 61 -15.71 -14.83 2.22
CA GLU A 61 -16.02 -13.46 1.82
C GLU A 61 -15.01 -12.49 2.43
N GLU A 62 -14.72 -12.59 3.72
CA GLU A 62 -13.70 -11.76 4.39
C GLU A 62 -12.33 -11.87 3.71
N MET A 63 -11.95 -13.09 3.32
CA MET A 63 -10.71 -13.32 2.59
C MET A 63 -10.73 -12.66 1.21
N TYR A 64 -11.82 -12.83 0.45
CA TYR A 64 -11.98 -12.18 -0.85
C TYR A 64 -11.94 -10.65 -0.74
N GLN A 65 -12.66 -10.08 0.22
CA GLN A 65 -12.68 -8.64 0.47
C GLN A 65 -11.29 -8.12 0.84
N SER A 66 -10.55 -8.84 1.69
CA SER A 66 -9.19 -8.48 2.07
C SER A 66 -8.24 -8.45 0.86
N LEU A 67 -8.30 -9.48 0.01
CA LEU A 67 -7.51 -9.57 -1.23
C LEU A 67 -7.89 -8.48 -2.23
N HIS A 68 -9.19 -8.22 -2.37
CA HIS A 68 -9.71 -7.15 -3.21
C HIS A 68 -9.23 -5.78 -2.73
N ASP A 69 -9.32 -5.50 -1.44
CA ASP A 69 -8.90 -4.23 -0.84
C ASP A 69 -7.38 -4.05 -0.96
N GLN A 70 -6.60 -5.12 -0.85
CA GLN A 70 -5.16 -5.10 -1.05
C GLN A 70 -4.78 -4.71 -2.49
N GLU A 71 -5.36 -5.36 -3.50
CA GLU A 71 -5.06 -5.04 -4.90
C GLU A 71 -5.57 -3.66 -5.30
N LEU A 72 -6.77 -3.30 -4.84
CA LEU A 72 -7.32 -1.96 -5.07
C LEU A 72 -6.41 -0.88 -4.46
N ALA A 73 -5.97 -1.06 -3.23
CA ALA A 73 -5.06 -0.12 -2.58
C ALA A 73 -3.72 -0.01 -3.29
N ARG A 74 -3.16 -1.13 -3.77
CA ARG A 74 -1.91 -1.15 -4.55
C ARG A 74 -2.07 -0.42 -5.89
N HIS A 75 -3.17 -0.62 -6.59
CA HIS A 75 -3.49 0.09 -7.83
C HIS A 75 -3.69 1.60 -7.61
N LEU A 76 -4.34 1.99 -6.52
CA LEU A 76 -4.53 3.40 -6.17
C LEU A 76 -3.19 4.07 -5.83
N ALA A 77 -2.35 3.41 -5.03
CA ALA A 77 -1.04 3.92 -4.62
C ALA A 77 -0.02 3.99 -5.76
N SER A 78 -0.09 3.10 -6.76
CA SER A 78 0.81 3.13 -7.93
C SER A 78 0.45 4.20 -8.96
N GLY A 79 -0.83 4.63 -8.97
CA GLY A 79 -1.33 5.72 -9.80
C GLY A 79 -1.12 7.09 -9.17
N LYS A 80 -2.14 7.95 -9.27
CA LYS A 80 -2.10 9.31 -8.71
C LYS A 80 -2.36 9.34 -7.19
N GLY A 81 -2.77 8.21 -6.60
CA GLY A 81 -2.96 8.04 -5.15
C GLY A 81 -3.84 9.09 -4.48
N MET A 82 -3.72 9.15 -3.16
CA MET A 82 -4.13 10.31 -2.35
C MET A 82 -2.96 11.28 -2.13
N GLY A 83 -1.73 10.87 -2.45
CA GLY A 83 -0.52 11.70 -2.37
C GLY A 83 0.19 11.60 -1.03
N PHE A 84 -0.19 10.66 -0.17
CA PHE A 84 0.45 10.47 1.14
C PHE A 84 1.89 9.97 1.01
N GLY A 85 2.18 9.07 0.08
CA GLY A 85 3.53 8.60 -0.17
C GLY A 85 4.44 9.72 -0.67
N GLU A 86 3.94 10.57 -1.56
CA GLU A 86 4.68 11.74 -2.05
C GLU A 86 4.92 12.78 -0.95
N MET A 87 3.95 13.02 -0.07
CA MET A 87 4.12 13.89 1.10
C MET A 87 5.19 13.33 2.06
N LEU A 88 5.15 12.03 2.35
CA LEU A 88 6.12 11.36 3.21
C LEU A 88 7.53 11.42 2.61
N TYR A 89 7.65 11.15 1.31
CA TYR A 89 8.89 11.27 0.56
C TYR A 89 9.50 12.68 0.67
N ARG A 90 8.67 13.72 0.47
CA ARG A 90 9.09 15.12 0.62
C ARG A 90 9.56 15.44 2.03
N GLN A 91 8.86 14.95 3.05
CA GLN A 91 9.21 15.20 4.45
C GLN A 91 10.56 14.55 4.81
N ILE A 92 10.79 13.31 4.37
CA ILE A 92 12.06 12.60 4.62
C ILE A 92 13.22 13.33 3.92
N ASN A 93 13.04 13.74 2.66
CA ASN A 93 14.05 14.51 1.93
C ASN A 93 14.32 15.90 2.55
N GLN A 94 13.28 16.57 3.04
CA GLN A 94 13.43 17.87 3.72
C GLN A 94 14.17 17.75 5.05
N GLN A 95 13.92 16.69 5.83
CA GLN A 95 14.61 16.45 7.09
C GLN A 95 16.09 16.10 6.88
N HIS A 96 16.42 15.38 5.80
CA HIS A 96 17.81 15.05 5.46
C HIS A 96 18.67 16.27 5.05
N TYR A 97 18.06 17.41 4.74
CA TYR A 97 18.75 18.64 4.34
C TYR A 97 18.89 19.67 5.48
N ARG A 98 18.56 19.29 6.73
CA ARG A 98 18.86 20.05 7.95
C ARG A 98 20.01 19.42 8.72
#